data_AF-A0A2G2CYA5-F1
#
_entry.id   AF-A0A2G2CYA5-F1
#
_cell.length_a   1.000
_cell.length_b   1.000
_cell.length_c   1.000
_cell.angle_alpha   90.00
_cell.angle_beta   90.00
_cell.angle_gamma   90.00
#
_symmetry.space_group_name_H-M   'P 1'
#
loop_
_entity.id
_entity.type
_entity.pdbx_description
1 polymer ?
#
loop_
_entity_poly.entity_id
_entity_poly.type
_entity_poly.pdbx_seq_one_letter_code
_entity_poly.pdbx_strand_id
1 'polypeptide(L)'
;MNKLLYVLSLFLLFSCSGESTEDTNPKEQPKNDTLSVENPLELDTLNIKSDYKMEDVDVKERKEFKKNLANIEKKHGIQWDFCTCVLANDSLDKAVKNPAVSDLDMDQIFKRFDVVAEKCKAFQIQNPNQTPEERARHERKVSNCLRGAK
;
A
#
# COMPACT_ATOMS: atom_id res chain seq x y z
N MET A 1 32.36 -8.04 57.12
CA MET A 1 32.83 -9.23 56.38
C MET A 1 31.61 -9.73 55.62
N ASN A 2 31.43 -9.59 54.30
CA ASN A 2 32.38 -9.63 53.19
C ASN A 2 32.02 -8.67 52.04
N LYS A 3 33.10 -8.07 51.53
CA LYS A 3 33.43 -7.54 50.20
C LYS A 3 32.33 -7.13 49.20
N LEU A 4 32.38 -5.83 48.90
CA LEU A 4 32.21 -5.21 47.57
C LEU A 4 32.67 -6.12 46.41
N LEU A 5 31.89 -6.12 45.34
CA LEU A 5 32.42 -6.13 43.96
C LEU A 5 31.46 -5.34 43.05
N TYR A 6 31.88 -4.12 42.73
CA TYR A 6 31.44 -3.33 41.59
C TYR A 6 31.97 -4.00 40.31
N VAL A 7 31.11 -4.25 39.31
CA VAL A 7 31.54 -4.24 37.90
C VAL A 7 30.46 -3.53 37.08
N LEU A 8 30.89 -2.40 36.54
CA LEU A 8 30.25 -1.48 35.62
C LEU A 8 30.34 -2.01 34.19
N SER A 9 29.54 -1.42 33.28
CA SER A 9 29.78 -1.30 31.82
C SER A 9 29.36 -2.49 30.93
N LEU A 10 28.26 -2.38 30.19
CA LEU A 10 28.14 -1.79 28.83
C LEU A 10 28.70 -2.73 27.73
N PHE A 11 27.80 -3.43 27.04
CA PHE A 11 27.99 -3.90 25.66
C PHE A 11 26.69 -3.68 24.89
N LEU A 12 26.49 -2.43 24.47
CA LEU A 12 25.87 -2.16 23.18
C LEU A 12 26.93 -2.50 22.11
N LEU A 13 26.49 -3.16 21.03
CA LEU A 13 27.08 -3.29 19.68
C LEU A 13 26.86 -4.71 19.12
N PHE A 14 25.63 -5.05 18.75
CA PHE A 14 25.43 -5.96 17.62
C PHE A 14 25.56 -5.12 16.34
N SER A 15 26.80 -4.96 15.88
CA SER A 15 27.10 -4.49 14.54
C SER A 15 27.03 -5.70 13.60
N CYS A 16 26.13 -5.62 12.62
CA CYS A 16 26.07 -6.56 11.51
C CYS A 16 27.38 -6.45 10.71
N SER A 17 28.13 -7.54 10.61
CA SER A 17 29.28 -7.67 9.72
C SER A 17 29.30 -9.11 9.19
N GLY A 18 28.54 -9.34 8.13
CA GLY A 18 28.62 -10.55 7.32
C GLY A 18 29.32 -10.22 6.01
N GLU A 19 30.65 -10.21 6.05
CA GLU A 19 31.49 -10.24 4.84
C GLU A 19 32.28 -11.54 4.87
N SER A 20 32.05 -12.38 3.85
CA SER A 20 32.99 -13.41 3.41
C SER A 20 32.86 -13.54 1.89
N THR A 21 33.93 -13.09 1.25
CA THR A 21 34.44 -13.38 -0.09
C THR A 21 34.57 -14.91 -0.30
N GLU A 22 34.56 -15.53 -1.48
CA GLU A 22 35.35 -15.30 -2.69
C GLU A 22 34.72 -16.06 -3.89
N ASP A 23 34.74 -15.40 -5.04
CA ASP A 23 35.09 -15.88 -6.40
C ASP A 23 34.53 -17.20 -6.97
N THR A 24 33.82 -17.07 -8.12
CA THR A 24 34.35 -17.52 -9.43
C THR A 24 33.52 -16.89 -10.58
N ASN A 25 34.12 -15.99 -11.34
CA ASN A 25 33.72 -15.61 -12.72
C ASN A 25 34.52 -16.54 -13.67
N PRO A 26 34.03 -17.05 -14.82
CA PRO A 26 33.75 -16.22 -16.01
C PRO A 26 32.57 -16.70 -16.90
N LYS A 27 31.76 -15.77 -17.43
CA LYS A 27 31.56 -15.58 -18.90
C LYS A 27 30.37 -14.65 -19.22
N GLU A 28 30.63 -13.75 -20.16
CA GLU A 28 29.70 -12.94 -20.93
C GLU A 28 28.46 -13.71 -21.39
N GLN A 29 27.28 -13.07 -21.30
CA GLN A 29 26.40 -12.82 -22.46
C GLN A 29 25.49 -11.61 -22.16
N PRO A 30 25.26 -10.71 -23.13
CA PRO A 30 24.32 -9.61 -22.98
C PRO A 30 22.90 -10.16 -23.17
N LYS A 31 22.10 -10.19 -22.11
CA LYS A 31 20.66 -10.46 -22.24
C LYS A 31 19.92 -9.14 -22.46
N ASN A 32 19.83 -8.84 -23.76
CA ASN A 32 18.84 -8.02 -24.44
C ASN A 32 17.77 -7.36 -23.57
N ASP A 33 17.78 -6.03 -23.64
CA ASP A 33 16.61 -5.19 -23.49
C ASP A 33 15.40 -5.79 -24.20
N THR A 34 14.33 -6.01 -23.45
CA THR A 34 12.99 -5.87 -24.00
C THR A 34 12.15 -5.14 -22.97
N LEU A 35 12.38 -3.83 -22.90
CA LEU A 35 11.31 -2.89 -22.59
C LEU A 35 10.23 -3.14 -23.65
N SER A 36 9.23 -3.96 -23.32
CA SER A 36 7.98 -3.98 -24.08
C SER A 36 7.36 -2.59 -23.94
N VAL A 37 7.68 -1.74 -24.91
CA VAL A 37 6.96 -0.51 -25.20
C VAL A 37 5.60 -0.96 -25.72
N GLU A 38 4.70 -1.25 -24.78
CA GLU A 38 3.27 -1.34 -25.07
C GLU A 38 2.80 0.05 -25.50
N ASN A 39 2.18 0.08 -26.68
CA ASN A 39 1.82 1.26 -27.44
C ASN A 39 1.20 2.39 -26.59
N PRO A 40 1.64 3.65 -26.74
CA PRO A 40 0.99 4.82 -26.13
C PRO A 40 -0.48 5.02 -26.52
N LEU A 41 -0.93 4.39 -27.60
CA LEU A 41 -2.25 4.53 -28.21
C LEU A 41 -3.38 3.79 -27.47
N GLU A 42 -3.06 2.88 -26.53
CA GLU A 42 -4.07 2.10 -25.82
C GLU A 42 -4.61 2.78 -24.55
N LEU A 43 -3.92 3.83 -24.07
CA LEU A 43 -4.24 4.49 -22.80
C LEU A 43 -5.54 5.32 -22.84
N ASP A 44 -5.87 5.90 -23.99
CA ASP A 44 -7.09 6.71 -24.19
C ASP A 44 -8.36 5.86 -24.29
N THR A 45 -8.23 4.54 -24.42
CA THR A 45 -9.35 3.57 -24.46
C THR A 45 -9.62 2.87 -23.13
N LEU A 46 -8.79 3.09 -22.10
CA LEU A 46 -8.98 2.44 -20.80
C LEU A 46 -10.12 3.12 -20.03
N ASN A 47 -11.27 2.48 -20.02
CA ASN A 47 -12.44 2.90 -19.25
C ASN A 47 -12.25 2.57 -17.76
N ILE A 48 -11.31 3.28 -17.12
CA ILE A 48 -10.98 3.12 -15.70
C ILE A 48 -12.12 3.74 -14.88
N LYS A 49 -12.72 2.96 -13.98
CA LYS A 49 -13.89 3.39 -13.18
C LYS A 49 -13.51 3.95 -11.81
N SER A 50 -12.23 4.15 -11.56
CA SER A 50 -11.70 4.70 -10.32
C SER A 50 -11.78 6.22 -10.32
N ASP A 51 -12.41 6.81 -9.29
CA ASP A 51 -12.53 8.25 -9.06
C ASP A 51 -11.20 8.92 -8.61
N TYR A 52 -10.05 8.38 -9.02
CA TYR A 52 -8.76 9.01 -8.78
C TYR A 52 -8.68 10.32 -9.56
N LYS A 53 -8.44 11.41 -8.83
CA LYS A 53 -8.24 12.73 -9.41
C LYS A 53 -6.84 12.82 -9.98
N MET A 54 -6.73 12.93 -11.29
CA MET A 54 -5.44 13.03 -11.99
C MET A 54 -4.72 14.34 -11.70
N GLU A 55 -5.42 15.32 -11.12
CA GLU A 55 -4.85 16.59 -10.66
C GLU A 55 -3.95 16.42 -9.42
N ASP A 56 -4.15 15.34 -8.65
CA ASP A 56 -3.35 15.02 -7.47
C ASP A 56 -2.05 14.27 -7.83
N VAL A 57 -1.80 14.02 -9.12
CA VAL A 57 -0.65 13.28 -9.65
C VAL A 57 0.22 14.21 -10.49
N ASP A 58 1.55 14.17 -10.30
CA ASP A 58 2.49 14.95 -11.11
C ASP A 58 2.25 14.67 -12.60
N VAL A 59 2.20 15.74 -13.39
CA VAL A 59 1.92 15.70 -14.83
C VAL A 59 2.78 14.67 -15.56
N LYS A 60 4.05 14.52 -15.18
CA LYS A 60 5.02 13.61 -15.79
C LYS A 60 4.72 12.14 -15.45
N GLU A 61 4.14 11.89 -14.28
CA GLU A 61 3.83 10.54 -13.78
C GLU A 61 2.44 10.05 -14.19
N ARG A 62 1.55 10.95 -14.65
CA ARG A 62 0.15 10.60 -14.99
C ARG A 62 0.00 9.43 -15.95
N LYS A 63 0.91 9.28 -16.93
CA LYS A 63 0.86 8.17 -17.89
C LYS A 63 1.11 6.83 -17.20
N GLU A 64 2.15 6.77 -16.39
CA GLU A 64 2.52 5.58 -15.63
C GLU A 64 1.46 5.27 -14.56
N PHE A 65 0.97 6.28 -13.87
CA PHE A 65 -0.11 6.18 -12.90
C PHE A 65 -1.36 5.51 -13.50
N LYS A 66 -1.84 5.99 -14.66
CA LYS A 66 -2.97 5.38 -15.38
C LYS A 66 -2.69 3.94 -15.78
N LYS A 67 -1.49 3.65 -16.29
CA LYS A 67 -1.08 2.28 -16.65
C LYS A 67 -1.14 1.36 -15.44
N ASN A 68 -0.59 1.80 -14.32
CA ASN A 68 -0.61 1.04 -13.07
C ASN A 68 -2.04 0.82 -12.57
N LEU A 69 -2.93 1.81 -12.72
CA LEU A 69 -4.32 1.70 -12.29
C LEU A 69 -5.08 0.66 -13.13
N ALA A 70 -4.88 0.68 -14.45
CA ALA A 70 -5.43 -0.35 -15.35
C ALA A 70 -4.87 -1.75 -15.05
N ASN A 71 -3.59 -1.87 -14.71
CA ASN A 71 -2.99 -3.14 -14.31
C ASN A 71 -3.62 -3.67 -13.00
N ILE A 72 -3.89 -2.79 -12.05
CA ILE A 72 -4.58 -3.14 -10.81
C ILE A 72 -6.01 -3.63 -11.11
N GLU A 73 -6.77 -2.92 -11.94
CA GLU A 73 -8.12 -3.33 -12.34
C GLU A 73 -8.12 -4.66 -13.10
N LYS A 74 -7.13 -4.90 -13.96
CA LYS A 74 -6.98 -6.17 -14.68
C LYS A 74 -6.74 -7.35 -13.73
N LYS A 75 -6.00 -7.14 -12.64
CA LYS A 75 -5.63 -8.19 -11.68
C LYS A 75 -6.65 -8.40 -10.57
N HIS A 76 -7.23 -7.33 -10.06
CA HIS A 76 -8.09 -7.31 -8.86
C HIS A 76 -9.56 -7.01 -9.19
N GLY A 77 -9.87 -6.79 -10.47
CA GLY A 77 -11.18 -6.38 -10.95
C GLY A 77 -11.47 -4.91 -10.68
N ILE A 78 -12.70 -4.49 -11.00
CA ILE A 78 -13.16 -3.11 -10.80
C ILE A 78 -12.90 -2.67 -9.36
N GLN A 79 -12.21 -1.54 -9.23
CA GLN A 79 -11.88 -0.90 -7.97
C GLN A 79 -13.03 0.01 -7.52
N TRP A 80 -13.23 0.12 -6.21
CA TRP A 80 -14.18 1.07 -5.63
C TRP A 80 -13.62 2.49 -5.64
N ASP A 81 -14.50 3.48 -5.48
CA ASP A 81 -14.09 4.85 -5.27
C ASP A 81 -13.51 5.06 -3.85
N PHE A 82 -12.88 6.21 -3.66
CA PHE A 82 -12.18 6.54 -2.42
C PHE A 82 -13.10 6.53 -1.19
N CYS A 83 -14.27 7.17 -1.26
CA CYS A 83 -15.13 7.29 -0.09
C CYS A 83 -15.81 5.95 0.21
N THR A 84 -16.19 5.17 -0.80
CA THR A 84 -16.69 3.80 -0.62
C THR A 84 -15.66 2.95 0.13
N CYS A 85 -14.37 3.05 -0.25
CA CYS A 85 -13.29 2.38 0.47
C CYS A 85 -13.12 2.87 1.91
N VAL A 86 -13.17 4.18 2.16
CA VAL A 86 -13.08 4.75 3.52
C VAL A 86 -14.21 4.24 4.41
N LEU A 87 -15.46 4.29 3.92
CA LEU A 87 -16.63 3.89 4.68
C LEU A 87 -16.65 2.38 4.96
N ALA A 88 -16.27 1.56 3.99
CA ALA A 88 -16.18 0.11 4.17
C ALA A 88 -15.14 -0.26 5.24
N ASN A 89 -13.96 0.37 5.21
CA ASN A 89 -12.91 0.12 6.21
C ASN A 89 -13.32 0.63 7.61
N ASP A 90 -13.94 1.81 7.71
CA ASP A 90 -14.47 2.33 8.99
C ASP A 90 -15.56 1.42 9.58
N SER A 91 -16.44 0.90 8.74
CA SER A 91 -17.46 -0.08 9.16
C SER A 91 -16.84 -1.37 9.68
N LEU A 92 -15.79 -1.88 9.03
CA LEU A 92 -15.11 -3.09 9.47
C LEU A 92 -14.33 -2.87 10.77
N ASP A 93 -13.64 -1.73 10.90
CA ASP A 93 -12.93 -1.34 12.12
C ASP A 93 -13.88 -1.25 13.32
N LYS A 94 -15.06 -0.65 13.13
CA LYS A 94 -16.12 -0.61 14.15
C LYS A 94 -16.65 -1.99 14.50
N ALA A 95 -16.84 -2.85 13.50
CA ALA A 95 -17.35 -4.21 13.72
C ALA A 95 -16.37 -5.04 14.57
N VAL A 96 -15.07 -5.00 14.25
CA VAL A 96 -14.04 -5.73 15.03
C VAL A 96 -13.91 -5.21 16.46
N LYS A 97 -14.11 -3.90 16.68
CA LYS A 97 -14.04 -3.29 18.01
C LYS A 97 -15.27 -3.54 18.87
N ASN A 98 -16.35 -4.10 18.31
CA ASN A 98 -17.58 -4.34 19.05
C ASN A 98 -17.46 -5.63 19.90
N PRO A 99 -17.50 -5.53 21.24
CA PRO A 99 -17.34 -6.70 22.11
C PRO A 99 -18.53 -7.68 22.06
N ALA A 100 -19.64 -7.30 21.41
CA ALA A 100 -20.84 -8.14 21.29
C ALA A 100 -20.82 -9.09 20.06
N VAL A 101 -19.76 -9.09 19.27
CA VAL A 101 -19.64 -9.90 18.05
C VAL A 101 -19.24 -11.33 18.42
N SER A 102 -19.93 -12.32 17.85
CA SER A 102 -19.61 -13.74 18.06
C SER A 102 -18.42 -14.20 17.20
N ASP A 103 -17.78 -15.31 17.55
CA ASP A 103 -16.66 -15.86 16.76
C ASP A 103 -17.05 -16.19 15.30
N LEU A 104 -18.26 -16.70 15.07
CA LEU A 104 -18.77 -16.97 13.72
C LEU A 104 -18.97 -15.67 12.92
N ASP A 105 -19.37 -14.59 13.59
CA ASP A 105 -19.49 -13.27 12.97
C ASP A 105 -18.10 -12.67 12.70
N MET A 106 -17.10 -12.95 13.54
CA MET A 106 -15.71 -12.53 13.32
C MET A 106 -15.12 -13.15 12.04
N ASP A 107 -15.36 -14.44 11.78
CA ASP A 107 -14.94 -15.08 10.52
C ASP A 107 -15.57 -14.41 9.29
N GLN A 108 -16.84 -14.02 9.39
CA GLN A 108 -17.52 -13.30 8.32
C GLN A 108 -16.94 -11.89 8.13
N ILE A 109 -16.60 -11.20 9.21
CA ILE A 109 -15.92 -9.91 9.17
C ILE A 109 -14.57 -10.03 8.45
N PHE A 110 -13.76 -11.05 8.77
CA PHE A 110 -12.48 -11.28 8.10
C PHE A 110 -12.63 -11.57 6.59
N LYS A 111 -13.61 -12.40 6.19
CA LYS A 111 -13.92 -12.59 4.77
C LYS A 111 -14.30 -11.28 4.09
N ARG A 112 -14.96 -10.37 4.81
CA ARG A 112 -15.32 -9.06 4.27
C ARG A 112 -14.10 -8.13 4.18
N PHE A 113 -13.13 -8.23 5.08
CA PHE A 113 -11.84 -7.55 4.93
C PHE A 113 -11.14 -7.95 3.63
N ASP A 114 -11.14 -9.22 3.26
CA ASP A 114 -10.52 -9.68 2.01
C ASP A 114 -11.18 -9.03 0.78
N VAL A 115 -12.51 -9.00 0.75
CA VAL A 115 -13.26 -8.35 -0.33
C VAL A 115 -12.93 -6.86 -0.42
N VAL A 116 -12.91 -6.16 0.71
CA VAL A 116 -12.58 -4.72 0.75
C VAL A 116 -11.13 -4.49 0.31
N ALA A 117 -10.19 -5.34 0.74
CA ALA A 117 -8.78 -5.24 0.37
C ALA A 117 -8.53 -5.49 -1.13
N GLU A 118 -9.33 -6.33 -1.78
CA GLU A 118 -9.27 -6.54 -3.23
C GLU A 118 -9.89 -5.37 -4.01
N LYS A 119 -10.99 -4.80 -3.50
CA LYS A 119 -11.69 -3.68 -4.14
C LYS A 119 -11.04 -2.32 -3.95
N CYS A 120 -10.22 -2.17 -2.91
CA CYS A 120 -9.55 -0.91 -2.57
C CYS A 120 -8.05 -0.93 -2.86
N LYS A 121 -7.57 -1.90 -3.63
CA LYS A 121 -6.15 -2.14 -3.90
C LYS A 121 -5.47 -0.94 -4.57
N ALA A 122 -6.18 -0.21 -5.43
CA ALA A 122 -5.68 1.01 -6.06
C ALA A 122 -5.14 2.03 -5.03
N PHE A 123 -5.89 2.28 -3.96
CA PHE A 123 -5.50 3.24 -2.91
C PHE A 123 -4.40 2.72 -1.98
N GLN A 124 -4.24 1.39 -1.89
CA GLN A 124 -3.19 0.76 -1.08
C GLN A 124 -1.84 0.78 -1.81
N ILE A 125 -1.84 0.46 -3.11
CA ILE A 125 -0.62 0.35 -3.91
C ILE A 125 -0.14 1.72 -4.39
N GLN A 126 -1.05 2.59 -4.83
CA GLN A 126 -0.72 3.89 -5.39
C GLN A 126 -1.02 5.02 -4.40
N ASN A 127 -0.34 5.01 -3.25
CA ASN A 127 -0.49 6.04 -2.23
C ASN A 127 0.42 7.25 -2.53
N PRO A 128 -0.11 8.40 -2.99
CA PRO A 128 0.69 9.59 -3.27
C PRO A 128 1.02 10.39 -2.01
N ASN A 129 0.52 10.00 -0.83
CA ASN A 129 0.60 10.84 0.37
C ASN A 129 1.93 10.68 1.13
N GLN A 130 3.03 11.10 0.52
CA GLN A 130 4.38 10.92 1.06
C GLN A 130 4.78 12.06 2.00
N THR A 131 4.41 13.30 1.67
CA THR A 131 4.73 14.49 2.46
C THR A 131 3.73 14.74 3.60
N PRO A 132 4.10 15.52 4.63
CA PRO A 132 3.16 15.91 5.69
C PRO A 132 1.93 16.66 5.17
N GLU A 133 2.10 17.48 4.14
CA GLU A 133 1.00 18.26 3.57
C GLU A 133 0.00 17.36 2.83
N GLU A 134 0.48 16.41 2.04
CA GLU A 134 -0.37 15.42 1.36
C GLU A 134 -1.11 14.55 2.36
N ARG A 135 -0.45 14.11 3.44
CA ARG A 135 -1.10 13.37 4.53
C ARG A 135 -2.21 14.19 5.18
N ALA A 136 -1.97 15.47 5.47
CA ALA A 136 -3.00 16.35 6.01
C ALA A 136 -4.16 16.58 5.03
N ARG A 137 -3.92 16.60 3.71
CA ARG A 137 -4.99 16.63 2.70
C ARG A 137 -5.77 15.32 2.68
N HIS A 138 -5.09 14.19 2.74
CA HIS A 138 -5.71 12.86 2.81
C HIS A 138 -6.61 12.74 4.06
N GLU A 139 -6.13 13.12 5.23
CA GLU A 139 -6.90 13.11 6.48
C GLU A 139 -8.18 13.96 6.38
N ARG A 140 -8.08 15.16 5.76
CA ARG A 140 -9.28 15.99 5.49
C ARG A 140 -10.24 15.29 4.55
N LYS A 141 -9.75 14.62 3.50
CA LYS A 141 -10.58 13.87 2.54
C LYS A 141 -11.29 12.70 3.23
N VAL A 142 -10.58 11.92 4.06
CA VAL A 142 -11.14 10.85 4.89
C VAL A 142 -12.23 11.41 5.81
N SER A 143 -11.93 12.48 6.55
CA SER A 143 -12.88 13.15 7.46
C SER A 143 -14.15 13.61 6.73
N ASN A 144 -14.02 14.15 5.52
CA ASN A 144 -15.16 14.54 4.69
C ASN A 144 -16.04 13.35 4.29
N CYS A 145 -15.46 12.22 3.88
CA CYS A 145 -16.23 11.01 3.59
C CYS A 145 -17.01 10.54 4.84
N LEU A 146 -16.36 10.51 6.00
CA LEU A 146 -16.97 10.05 7.25
C LEU A 146 -18.07 10.99 7.76
N ARG A 147 -17.94 12.31 7.55
CA ARG A 147 -18.95 13.29 7.95
C ARG A 147 -20.22 13.20 7.11
N GLY A 148 -20.10 12.94 5.81
CA GLY A 148 -21.26 12.82 4.91
C GLY A 148 -22.08 11.54 5.07
N ALA A 149 -21.56 10.56 5.82
CA ALA A 149 -22.22 9.27 6.07
C ALA A 149 -22.90 9.17 7.44
N LYS A 150 -22.84 10.25 8.25
CA LYS A 150 -23.61 10.39 9.50
C LYS A 150 -24.98 10.99 9.21
#